data_AF-A0A2D6ZU64-F1
#
_entry.id   AF-A0A2D6ZU64-F1
#
_cell.length_a   1.000
_cell.length_b   1.000
_cell.length_c   1.000
_cell.angle_alpha   90.00
_cell.angle_beta   90.00
_cell.angle_gamma   90.00
#
_symmetry.space_group_name_H-M   'P 1'
#
loop_
_entity.id
_entity.type
_entity.pdbx_description
1 polymer ?
#
loop_
_entity_poly.entity_id
_entity_poly.type
_entity_poly.pdbx_seq_one_letter_code
_entity_poly.pdbx_strand_id
1 'polypeptide(L)'
;MKKTIKDHFKHKIKSISEIIKITGKFPRKKKLILCHGVFDIVHPGHLRHLVYAKSKADYLAVSVTSDKYIDKGIYRPHVPEDLRVANLAAFEIVDFAYVDDNKTPLNSIEKLKPDLFAKGYEYTSGNVSTNNEVKIINKYGGETLYTPGDIVFSSSKILESKLPKLKYEKLLNYLESANLEIEDLKNTLQNFKNKKIHVVGDTIVDSLTECSMLGGQSKTPTMSVKYENKIDFVGGAGIVAKHLASAGANVNFTTVLGDDELRKFVVNDISKTKVNINVVKDISRPTTNKNAILVDNYRLLKIDTLENNSINEKILARIINNIKNIKAEAVIFSDFRHGIFNSNTIKYLSESISKNVFKVADSQVASRWGNILDFKRFDLITPNEKEARFSLGDQDTGVRPLAAKLIEKSKCKNIIFKMGERGLLASSSNKLSNLDNFFSLESFTDNAIDPVGSGDALLAYSTLSILESGSIVIAAILGAIAAACECEKYGNIPVTPEDVFLKLKKIEDNINFKHT
;
A
#
# COMPACT_ATOMS: atom_id res chain seq x y z
N MET A 1 -34.20 24.31 -13.10
CA MET A 1 -33.99 23.72 -11.76
C MET A 1 -33.47 22.29 -11.92
N LYS A 2 -32.30 21.96 -11.37
CA LYS A 2 -31.81 20.57 -11.33
C LYS A 2 -32.75 19.77 -10.41
N LYS A 3 -33.36 18.68 -10.92
CA LYS A 3 -34.12 17.73 -10.09
C LYS A 3 -33.20 17.20 -8.99
N THR A 4 -33.65 17.24 -7.75
CA THR A 4 -32.93 16.63 -6.62
C THR A 4 -33.00 15.10 -6.76
N ILE A 5 -32.07 14.35 -6.13
CA ILE A 5 -32.09 12.88 -6.13
C ILE A 5 -33.46 12.35 -5.64
N LYS A 6 -34.06 13.05 -4.66
CA LYS A 6 -35.40 12.77 -4.12
C LYS A 6 -36.50 12.87 -5.18
N ASP A 7 -36.38 13.78 -6.14
CA ASP A 7 -37.37 13.96 -7.21
C ASP A 7 -37.43 12.77 -8.18
N HIS A 8 -36.32 12.04 -8.35
CA HIS A 8 -36.28 10.84 -9.20
C HIS A 8 -37.06 9.67 -8.60
N PHE A 9 -37.10 9.57 -7.27
CA PHE A 9 -37.74 8.45 -6.55
C PHE A 9 -39.04 8.83 -5.83
N LYS A 10 -39.59 10.02 -6.10
CA LYS A 10 -40.83 10.54 -5.49
C LYS A 10 -42.05 9.62 -5.66
N HIS A 11 -42.04 8.74 -6.67
CA HIS A 11 -43.09 7.75 -6.87
C HIS A 11 -43.10 6.64 -5.81
N LYS A 12 -41.96 6.33 -5.19
CA LYS A 12 -41.81 5.37 -4.07
C LYS A 12 -41.73 6.05 -2.71
N ILE A 13 -41.33 7.32 -2.65
CA ILE A 13 -41.31 8.08 -1.39
C ILE A 13 -42.72 8.58 -1.06
N LYS A 14 -43.39 7.94 -0.09
CA LYS A 14 -44.81 8.13 0.21
C LYS A 14 -45.06 8.35 1.70
N SER A 15 -45.99 9.24 2.03
CA SER A 15 -46.49 9.38 3.40
C SER A 15 -47.29 8.14 3.82
N ILE A 16 -47.39 7.88 5.13
CA ILE A 16 -48.17 6.76 5.68
C ILE A 16 -49.62 6.77 5.15
N SER A 17 -50.24 7.94 5.05
CA SER A 17 -51.60 8.09 4.52
C SER A 17 -51.71 7.68 3.05
N GLU A 18 -50.70 7.97 2.22
CA GLU A 18 -50.66 7.51 0.83
C GLU A 18 -50.45 6.00 0.74
N ILE A 19 -49.57 5.43 1.57
CA ILE A 19 -49.34 3.98 1.60
C ILE A 19 -50.64 3.25 1.98
N ILE A 20 -51.40 3.76 2.96
CA ILE A 20 -52.70 3.19 3.34
C ILE A 20 -53.72 3.29 2.20
N LYS A 21 -53.71 4.38 1.41
CA LYS A 21 -54.59 4.50 0.23
C LYS A 21 -54.27 3.45 -0.84
N ILE A 22 -52.99 3.12 -1.03
CA ILE A 22 -52.54 2.16 -2.05
C ILE A 22 -52.74 0.71 -1.58
N THR A 23 -52.40 0.42 -0.32
CA THR A 23 -52.40 -0.94 0.24
C THR A 23 -53.74 -1.33 0.87
N GLY A 24 -54.62 -0.36 1.16
CA GLY A 24 -55.86 -0.57 1.90
C GLY A 24 -55.67 -0.50 3.42
N LYS A 25 -56.68 -0.89 4.20
CA LYS A 25 -56.62 -1.02 5.67
C LYS A 25 -56.46 -2.49 6.06
N PHE A 26 -55.79 -2.76 7.18
CA PHE A 26 -55.71 -4.10 7.76
C PHE A 26 -57.10 -4.59 8.24
N PRO A 27 -57.45 -5.88 8.05
CA PRO A 27 -56.69 -6.92 7.34
C PRO A 27 -56.76 -6.77 5.82
N ARG A 28 -55.65 -7.06 5.12
CA ARG A 28 -55.52 -6.83 3.66
C ARG A 28 -55.43 -8.15 2.90
N LYS A 29 -55.92 -8.16 1.65
CA LYS A 29 -55.75 -9.31 0.73
C LYS A 29 -54.31 -9.42 0.21
N LYS A 30 -53.69 -8.28 -0.12
CA LYS A 30 -52.27 -8.17 -0.46
C LYS A 30 -51.51 -7.72 0.79
N LYS A 31 -50.58 -8.55 1.26
CA LYS A 31 -49.88 -8.34 2.53
C LYS A 31 -48.88 -7.20 2.41
N LEU A 32 -48.79 -6.39 3.46
CA LEU A 32 -47.79 -5.34 3.62
C LEU A 32 -46.80 -5.73 4.72
N ILE A 33 -45.51 -5.72 4.39
CA ILE A 33 -44.42 -5.83 5.36
C ILE A 33 -43.74 -4.48 5.59
N LEU A 34 -43.44 -4.17 6.85
CA LEU A 34 -42.70 -2.98 7.24
C LEU A 34 -41.32 -3.37 7.80
N CYS A 35 -40.28 -2.74 7.26
CA CYS A 35 -38.93 -2.71 7.83
C CYS A 35 -38.66 -1.32 8.42
N HIS A 36 -38.02 -1.26 9.58
CA HIS A 36 -37.66 0.01 10.22
C HIS A 36 -36.20 -0.01 10.67
N GLY A 37 -35.52 1.13 10.53
CA GLY A 37 -34.17 1.29 11.04
C GLY A 37 -33.54 2.63 10.69
N VAL A 38 -32.28 2.79 11.09
CA VAL A 38 -31.50 3.98 10.75
C VAL A 38 -31.01 3.90 9.30
N PHE A 39 -30.58 2.75 8.79
CA PHE A 39 -30.07 2.61 7.41
C PHE A 39 -29.04 3.68 7.02
N ASP A 40 -28.10 3.99 7.92
CA ASP A 40 -27.14 5.09 7.78
C ASP A 40 -26.31 4.95 6.49
N ILE A 41 -25.58 3.84 6.37
CA ILE A 41 -24.96 3.40 5.13
C ILE A 41 -25.60 2.05 4.77
N VAL A 42 -26.28 1.99 3.62
CA VAL A 42 -26.87 0.76 3.12
C VAL A 42 -25.76 -0.18 2.65
N HIS A 43 -25.85 -1.46 3.01
CA HIS A 43 -24.84 -2.48 2.74
C HIS A 43 -25.52 -3.82 2.41
N PRO A 44 -24.78 -4.86 1.95
CA PRO A 44 -25.39 -6.12 1.52
C PRO A 44 -26.28 -6.81 2.57
N GLY A 45 -25.97 -6.64 3.87
CA GLY A 45 -26.85 -7.09 4.96
C GLY A 45 -28.27 -6.51 4.90
N HIS A 46 -28.42 -5.19 4.67
CA HIS A 46 -29.72 -4.56 4.48
C HIS A 46 -30.41 -5.06 3.21
N LEU A 47 -29.68 -5.24 2.11
CA LEU A 47 -30.26 -5.77 0.87
C LEU A 47 -30.86 -7.16 1.11
N ARG A 48 -30.13 -8.08 1.74
CA ARG A 48 -30.64 -9.43 2.08
C ARG A 48 -31.87 -9.37 2.99
N HIS A 49 -31.82 -8.52 4.03
CA HIS A 49 -32.95 -8.31 4.93
C HIS A 49 -34.20 -7.85 4.16
N LEU A 50 -34.06 -6.86 3.28
CA LEU A 50 -35.16 -6.33 2.48
C LEU A 50 -35.66 -7.33 1.41
N VAL A 51 -34.77 -8.06 0.74
CA VAL A 51 -35.13 -9.12 -0.24
C VAL A 51 -35.95 -10.20 0.45
N TYR A 52 -35.50 -10.66 1.62
CA TYR A 52 -36.23 -11.65 2.40
C TYR A 52 -37.58 -11.11 2.86
N ALA A 53 -37.63 -9.89 3.40
CA ALA A 53 -38.88 -9.25 3.81
C ALA A 53 -39.87 -9.17 2.63
N LYS A 54 -39.42 -8.69 1.47
CA LYS A 54 -40.23 -8.62 0.25
C LYS A 54 -40.74 -9.99 -0.20
N SER A 55 -39.97 -11.07 -0.03
CA SER A 55 -40.45 -12.43 -0.36
C SER A 55 -41.64 -12.92 0.46
N LYS A 56 -41.97 -12.26 1.59
CA LYS A 56 -43.04 -12.68 2.51
C LYS A 56 -44.33 -11.86 2.36
N ALA A 57 -44.33 -10.80 1.55
CA ALA A 57 -45.46 -9.90 1.39
C ALA A 57 -45.51 -9.27 0.00
N ASP A 58 -46.70 -8.87 -0.44
CA ASP A 58 -46.91 -8.24 -1.73
C ASP A 58 -46.27 -6.83 -1.80
N TYR A 59 -46.25 -6.11 -0.68
CA TYR A 59 -45.68 -4.76 -0.57
C TYR A 59 -44.64 -4.69 0.55
N LEU A 60 -43.51 -4.05 0.29
CA LEU A 60 -42.46 -3.70 1.23
C LEU A 60 -42.43 -2.19 1.45
N ALA A 61 -42.74 -1.77 2.67
CA ALA A 61 -42.50 -0.41 3.16
C ALA A 61 -41.22 -0.39 4.01
N VAL A 62 -40.36 0.60 3.78
CA VAL A 62 -39.15 0.82 4.59
C VAL A 62 -39.22 2.21 5.22
N SER A 63 -39.10 2.25 6.53
CA SER A 63 -39.10 3.50 7.30
C SER A 63 -37.70 3.79 7.85
N VAL A 64 -37.31 5.06 7.77
CA VAL A 64 -36.01 5.56 8.18
C VAL A 64 -36.20 6.48 9.39
N THR A 65 -35.53 6.21 10.50
CA THR A 65 -35.58 7.10 11.67
C THR A 65 -35.02 8.49 11.31
N SER A 66 -35.74 9.55 11.67
CA SER A 66 -35.30 10.93 11.46
C SER A 66 -33.97 11.24 12.16
N ASP A 67 -33.16 12.10 11.54
CA ASP A 67 -31.83 12.53 12.01
C ASP A 67 -31.87 13.01 13.47
N LYS A 68 -32.93 13.73 13.87
CA LYS A 68 -33.07 14.33 15.21
C LYS A 68 -33.22 13.33 16.38
N TYR A 69 -33.38 12.04 16.09
CA TYR A 69 -33.57 10.99 17.10
C TYR A 69 -32.42 9.96 17.14
N ILE A 70 -31.34 10.19 16.39
CA ILE A 70 -30.20 9.26 16.28
C ILE A 70 -29.06 9.78 17.17
N ASP A 71 -28.98 9.26 18.40
CA ASP A 71 -28.00 9.72 19.41
C ASP A 71 -26.78 8.76 19.54
N LYS A 72 -26.74 7.67 18.78
CA LYS A 72 -25.71 6.62 18.90
C LYS A 72 -24.47 6.93 18.07
N GLY A 73 -23.46 7.51 18.71
CA GLY A 73 -22.14 7.79 18.13
C GLY A 73 -21.96 9.27 17.80
N ILE A 74 -20.79 9.83 18.16
CA ILE A 74 -20.51 11.29 18.17
C ILE A 74 -20.71 11.96 16.79
N TYR A 75 -20.72 11.18 15.69
CA TYR A 75 -20.81 11.68 14.32
C TYR A 75 -21.93 11.03 13.47
N ARG A 76 -22.93 10.38 14.09
CA ARG A 76 -24.02 9.69 13.36
C ARG A 76 -25.34 10.45 13.43
N PRO A 77 -26.18 10.40 12.39
CA PRO A 77 -25.98 9.67 11.13
C PRO A 77 -25.00 10.39 10.19
N HIS A 78 -24.25 9.62 9.39
CA HIS A 78 -23.31 10.16 8.39
C HIS A 78 -24.01 10.59 7.10
N VAL A 79 -25.17 9.98 6.81
CA VAL A 79 -25.99 10.30 5.65
C VAL A 79 -27.30 10.95 6.13
N PRO A 80 -27.63 12.18 5.67
CA PRO A 80 -28.88 12.84 6.00
C PRO A 80 -30.11 12.00 5.64
N GLU A 81 -31.17 12.10 6.45
CA GLU A 81 -32.41 11.30 6.32
C GLU A 81 -33.01 11.28 4.90
N ASP A 82 -32.97 12.42 4.20
CA ASP A 82 -33.49 12.54 2.83
C ASP A 82 -32.72 11.68 1.82
N LEU A 83 -31.40 11.59 1.97
CA LEU A 83 -30.56 10.74 1.12
C LEU A 83 -30.71 9.26 1.49
N ARG A 84 -30.88 8.95 2.78
CA ARG A 84 -31.14 7.57 3.24
C ARG A 84 -32.45 7.03 2.66
N VAL A 85 -33.53 7.81 2.71
CA VAL A 85 -34.82 7.44 2.13
C VAL A 85 -34.75 7.33 0.61
N ALA A 86 -34.08 8.27 -0.07
CA ALA A 86 -33.92 8.20 -1.51
C ALA A 86 -33.10 6.96 -1.95
N ASN A 87 -32.06 6.61 -1.20
CA ASN A 87 -31.26 5.41 -1.44
C ASN A 87 -32.09 4.12 -1.30
N LEU A 88 -32.91 4.04 -0.25
CA LEU A 88 -33.81 2.89 -0.06
C LEU A 88 -34.89 2.81 -1.16
N ALA A 89 -35.44 3.95 -1.56
CA ALA A 89 -36.41 4.03 -2.65
C ALA A 89 -35.82 3.62 -4.01
N ALA A 90 -34.50 3.71 -4.19
CA ALA A 90 -33.82 3.30 -5.40
C ALA A 90 -33.77 1.77 -5.59
N PHE A 91 -33.92 0.98 -4.52
CA PHE A 91 -33.98 -0.47 -4.66
C PHE A 91 -35.27 -0.90 -5.35
N GLU A 92 -35.14 -1.80 -6.32
CA GLU A 92 -36.26 -2.35 -7.08
C GLU A 92 -37.32 -2.98 -6.16
N ILE A 93 -36.86 -3.74 -5.16
CA ILE A 93 -37.69 -4.48 -4.20
C ILE A 93 -38.48 -3.62 -3.21
N VAL A 94 -38.12 -2.35 -3.03
CA VAL A 94 -38.79 -1.43 -2.10
C VAL A 94 -39.94 -0.73 -2.83
N ASP A 95 -41.17 -0.94 -2.35
CA ASP A 95 -42.35 -0.28 -2.94
C ASP A 95 -42.56 1.12 -2.35
N PHE A 96 -42.33 1.26 -1.04
CA PHE A 96 -42.52 2.52 -0.33
C PHE A 96 -41.37 2.83 0.62
N ALA A 97 -40.89 4.07 0.63
CA ALA A 97 -39.91 4.55 1.61
C ALA A 97 -40.35 5.87 2.25
N TYR A 98 -40.09 6.06 3.54
CA TYR A 98 -40.41 7.32 4.22
C TYR A 98 -39.54 7.57 5.45
N VAL A 99 -39.44 8.85 5.84
CA VAL A 99 -38.83 9.25 7.12
C VAL A 99 -39.88 9.11 8.22
N ASP A 100 -39.56 8.34 9.25
CA ASP A 100 -40.35 8.26 10.48
C ASP A 100 -39.86 9.34 11.45
N ASP A 101 -40.72 10.32 11.69
CA ASP A 101 -40.46 11.44 12.61
C ASP A 101 -40.66 11.06 14.08
N ASN A 102 -40.28 9.83 14.46
CA ASN A 102 -40.38 9.31 15.82
C ASN A 102 -39.12 8.51 16.15
N LYS A 103 -38.75 8.49 17.44
CA LYS A 103 -37.58 7.73 17.93
C LYS A 103 -37.72 6.21 17.75
N THR A 104 -38.96 5.70 17.64
CA THR A 104 -39.28 4.27 17.51
C THR A 104 -40.41 4.09 16.49
N PRO A 105 -40.56 2.91 15.87
CA PRO A 105 -41.56 2.67 14.84
C PRO A 105 -42.99 2.50 15.37
N LEU A 106 -43.24 2.68 16.67
CA LEU A 106 -44.53 2.36 17.30
C LEU A 106 -45.70 3.11 16.63
N ASN A 107 -45.53 4.41 16.40
CA ASN A 107 -46.52 5.26 15.72
C ASN A 107 -46.75 4.82 14.27
N SER A 108 -45.68 4.44 13.57
CA SER A 108 -45.76 3.89 12.21
C SER A 108 -46.56 2.58 12.19
N ILE A 109 -46.28 1.68 13.13
CA ILE A 109 -46.97 0.39 13.26
C ILE A 109 -48.45 0.60 13.57
N GLU A 110 -48.81 1.47 14.52
CA GLU A 110 -50.20 1.71 14.90
C GLU A 110 -51.05 2.30 13.78
N LYS A 111 -50.46 3.20 12.97
CA LYS A 111 -51.16 3.85 11.85
C LYS A 111 -51.24 2.96 10.62
N LEU A 112 -50.12 2.35 10.25
CA LEU A 112 -50.03 1.54 9.04
C LEU A 112 -50.68 0.17 9.21
N LYS A 113 -50.59 -0.39 10.43
CA LYS A 113 -50.95 -1.77 10.80
C LYS A 113 -50.44 -2.76 9.75
N PRO A 114 -49.12 -2.91 9.59
CA PRO A 114 -48.57 -3.84 8.61
C PRO A 114 -48.95 -5.28 9.00
N ASP A 115 -49.20 -6.12 7.99
CA ASP A 115 -49.49 -7.54 8.19
C ASP A 115 -48.27 -8.26 8.77
N LEU A 116 -47.07 -7.85 8.33
CA LEU A 116 -45.79 -8.35 8.83
C LEU A 116 -44.88 -7.19 9.26
N PHE A 117 -44.12 -7.37 10.34
CA PHE A 117 -43.04 -6.47 10.71
C PHE A 117 -41.71 -7.21 10.69
N ALA A 118 -40.81 -6.84 9.79
CA ALA A 118 -39.52 -7.49 9.63
C ALA A 118 -38.46 -6.86 10.53
N LYS A 119 -37.75 -7.70 11.27
CA LYS A 119 -36.56 -7.34 12.04
C LYS A 119 -35.33 -8.10 11.58
N GLY A 120 -34.17 -7.45 11.72
CA GLY A 120 -32.87 -8.09 11.53
C GLY A 120 -32.64 -9.20 12.56
N TYR A 121 -31.82 -10.19 12.21
CA TYR A 121 -31.47 -11.32 13.08
C TYR A 121 -30.84 -10.88 14.41
N GLU A 122 -30.12 -9.76 14.41
CA GLU A 122 -29.46 -9.16 15.58
C GLU A 122 -30.40 -8.81 16.75
N TYR A 123 -31.72 -8.81 16.51
CA TYR A 123 -32.75 -8.56 17.53
C TYR A 123 -33.31 -9.84 18.16
N THR A 124 -32.82 -11.03 17.78
CA THR A 124 -33.25 -12.32 18.37
C THR A 124 -32.59 -12.60 19.74
N SER A 125 -31.44 -11.98 20.04
CA SER A 125 -30.59 -12.31 21.20
C SER A 125 -30.91 -11.56 22.51
N GLY A 126 -32.11 -10.98 22.65
CA GLY A 126 -32.65 -10.55 23.95
C GLY A 126 -32.15 -9.23 24.59
N ASN A 127 -31.20 -8.50 24.00
CA ASN A 127 -30.58 -7.32 24.66
C ASN A 127 -30.97 -5.93 24.11
N VAL A 128 -31.99 -5.82 23.26
CA VAL A 128 -32.48 -4.51 22.77
C VAL A 128 -34.01 -4.47 22.90
N SER A 129 -34.56 -3.36 23.39
CA SER A 129 -35.99 -3.13 23.69
C SER A 129 -36.93 -3.40 22.50
N THR A 130 -37.25 -4.67 22.22
CA THR A 130 -38.11 -5.10 21.11
C THR A 130 -39.51 -5.53 21.56
N ASN A 131 -39.77 -5.60 22.87
CA ASN A 131 -41.03 -6.09 23.43
C ASN A 131 -42.26 -5.23 23.10
N ASN A 132 -42.11 -3.92 22.93
CA ASN A 132 -43.26 -3.03 22.73
C ASN A 132 -43.84 -3.12 21.31
N GLU A 133 -42.99 -3.26 20.30
CA GLU A 133 -43.43 -3.39 18.90
C GLU A 133 -44.19 -4.69 18.69
N VAL A 134 -43.64 -5.81 19.19
CA VAL A 134 -44.29 -7.14 19.13
C VAL A 134 -45.66 -7.12 19.82
N LYS A 135 -45.77 -6.46 20.98
CA LYS A 135 -47.05 -6.30 21.70
C LYS A 135 -48.10 -5.56 20.86
N ILE A 136 -47.73 -4.46 20.20
CA ILE A 136 -48.67 -3.69 19.37
C ILE A 136 -49.10 -4.51 18.15
N ILE A 137 -48.15 -5.18 17.48
CA ILE A 137 -48.40 -5.99 16.28
C ILE A 137 -49.37 -7.14 16.60
N ASN A 138 -49.12 -7.88 17.69
CA ASN A 138 -49.98 -8.98 18.11
C ASN A 138 -51.38 -8.51 18.51
N LYS A 139 -51.53 -7.30 19.06
CA LYS A 139 -52.83 -6.75 19.50
C LYS A 139 -53.85 -6.63 18.36
N TYR A 140 -53.40 -6.36 17.13
CA TYR A 140 -54.27 -6.29 15.96
C TYR A 140 -54.17 -7.52 15.05
N GLY A 141 -53.38 -8.53 15.42
CA GLY A 141 -53.25 -9.80 14.67
C GLY A 141 -52.25 -9.77 13.51
N GLY A 142 -51.30 -8.82 13.50
CA GLY A 142 -50.13 -8.91 12.62
C GLY A 142 -49.06 -9.85 13.19
N GLU A 143 -48.03 -10.15 12.40
CA GLU A 143 -46.93 -11.03 12.82
C GLU A 143 -45.58 -10.33 12.75
N THR A 144 -44.66 -10.70 13.66
CA THR A 144 -43.27 -10.24 13.61
C THR A 144 -42.41 -11.33 12.97
N LEU A 145 -41.61 -10.95 11.97
CA LEU A 145 -40.72 -11.84 11.23
C LEU A 145 -39.26 -11.46 11.52
N TYR A 146 -38.42 -12.45 11.78
CA TYR A 146 -36.97 -12.26 11.88
C TYR A 146 -36.29 -12.81 10.63
N THR A 147 -35.45 -12.00 9.99
CA THR A 147 -34.74 -12.43 8.78
C THR A 147 -33.55 -13.32 9.13
N PRO A 148 -33.21 -14.36 8.32
CA PRO A 148 -32.09 -15.26 8.58
C PRO A 148 -30.75 -14.53 8.74
N GLY A 149 -29.89 -15.04 9.62
CA GLY A 149 -28.77 -14.32 10.24
C GLY A 149 -27.36 -14.60 9.74
N ASP A 150 -27.17 -15.13 8.52
CA ASP A 150 -25.90 -15.79 8.23
C ASP A 150 -24.67 -14.89 8.04
N ILE A 151 -24.78 -13.56 7.98
CA ILE A 151 -23.66 -12.65 8.29
C ILE A 151 -24.21 -11.30 8.77
N VAL A 152 -23.94 -10.92 10.03
CA VAL A 152 -24.23 -9.58 10.57
C VAL A 152 -23.14 -8.61 10.10
N PHE A 153 -23.36 -7.96 8.97
CA PHE A 153 -22.66 -6.73 8.63
C PHE A 153 -23.41 -5.58 9.31
N SER A 154 -22.91 -5.06 10.45
CA SER A 154 -23.43 -3.78 10.97
C SER A 154 -22.61 -2.63 10.38
N SER A 155 -23.21 -1.46 10.16
CA SER A 155 -22.48 -0.29 9.66
C SER A 155 -21.25 0.04 10.53
N SER A 156 -21.35 -0.20 11.84
CA SER A 156 -20.23 -0.08 12.79
C SER A 156 -19.12 -1.12 12.55
N LYS A 157 -19.49 -2.38 12.28
CA LYS A 157 -18.53 -3.43 11.92
C LYS A 157 -17.89 -3.20 10.56
N ILE A 158 -18.58 -2.61 9.57
CA ILE A 158 -17.99 -2.32 8.25
C ILE A 158 -16.92 -1.22 8.33
N LEU A 159 -17.10 -0.26 9.23
CA LEU A 159 -16.11 0.80 9.48
C LEU A 159 -14.87 0.29 10.24
N GLU A 160 -15.01 -0.79 11.01
CA GLU A 160 -13.90 -1.42 11.76
C GLU A 160 -13.35 -2.71 11.09
N SER A 161 -14.09 -3.34 10.19
CA SER A 161 -13.67 -4.53 9.47
C SER A 161 -12.82 -4.10 8.28
N LYS A 162 -11.54 -4.47 8.32
CA LYS A 162 -10.54 -4.35 7.24
C LYS A 162 -11.20 -4.14 5.88
N LEU A 163 -10.92 -2.96 5.30
CA LEU A 163 -11.28 -2.58 3.93
C LEU A 163 -11.26 -3.81 3.00
N PRO A 164 -12.21 -3.95 2.05
CA PRO A 164 -12.16 -5.04 1.09
C PRO A 164 -10.75 -5.07 0.47
N LYS A 165 -10.11 -6.24 0.47
CA LYS A 165 -8.78 -6.44 -0.10
C LYS A 165 -8.88 -6.36 -1.62
N LEU A 166 -8.96 -5.14 -2.13
CA LEU A 166 -9.11 -4.79 -3.54
C LEU A 166 -7.77 -4.76 -4.29
N LYS A 167 -6.70 -5.25 -3.66
CA LYS A 167 -5.35 -5.25 -4.21
C LYS A 167 -5.27 -5.87 -5.60
N TYR A 168 -5.95 -6.99 -5.81
CA TYR A 168 -5.95 -7.70 -7.09
C TYR A 168 -6.87 -7.02 -8.12
N GLU A 169 -8.07 -6.58 -7.73
CA GLU A 169 -8.94 -5.80 -8.63
C GLU A 169 -8.25 -4.51 -9.10
N LYS A 170 -7.56 -3.80 -8.20
CA LYS A 170 -6.77 -2.61 -8.56
C LYS A 170 -5.65 -2.94 -9.53
N LEU A 171 -4.91 -4.03 -9.31
CA LEU A 171 -3.85 -4.48 -10.21
C LEU A 171 -4.39 -4.72 -11.62
N LEU A 172 -5.50 -5.45 -11.75
CA LEU A 172 -6.15 -5.72 -13.04
C LEU A 172 -6.60 -4.44 -13.73
N ASN A 173 -7.25 -3.52 -13.01
CA ASN A 173 -7.66 -2.23 -13.56
C ASN A 173 -6.48 -1.42 -14.08
N TYR A 174 -5.31 -1.47 -13.41
CA TYR A 174 -4.13 -0.76 -13.90
C TYR A 174 -3.53 -1.41 -15.14
N LEU A 175 -3.46 -2.74 -15.19
CA LEU A 175 -3.03 -3.47 -16.38
C LEU A 175 -3.94 -3.15 -17.58
N GLU A 176 -5.26 -3.24 -17.40
CA GLU A 176 -6.25 -2.90 -18.42
C GLU A 176 -6.12 -1.44 -18.89
N SER A 177 -6.00 -0.49 -17.96
CA SER A 177 -5.84 0.95 -18.30
C SER A 177 -4.55 1.25 -19.06
N ALA A 178 -3.54 0.39 -18.92
CA ALA A 178 -2.27 0.48 -19.62
C ALA A 178 -2.23 -0.36 -20.90
N ASN A 179 -3.32 -1.08 -21.23
CA ASN A 179 -3.40 -2.06 -22.31
C ASN A 179 -2.31 -3.13 -22.19
N LEU A 180 -2.18 -3.69 -20.98
CA LEU A 180 -1.21 -4.72 -20.59
C LEU A 180 -1.93 -5.92 -19.97
N GLU A 181 -1.26 -7.07 -20.02
CA GLU A 181 -1.69 -8.32 -19.42
C GLU A 181 -0.65 -8.85 -18.41
N ILE A 182 -1.02 -9.86 -17.61
CA ILE A 182 -0.07 -10.54 -16.71
C ILE A 182 1.07 -11.17 -17.52
N GLU A 183 0.81 -11.60 -18.75
CA GLU A 183 1.83 -12.18 -19.62
C GLU A 183 2.93 -11.16 -20.00
N ASP A 184 2.61 -9.88 -20.12
CA ASP A 184 3.61 -8.83 -20.34
C ASP A 184 4.59 -8.72 -19.16
N LEU A 185 4.10 -8.93 -17.94
CA LEU A 185 4.94 -8.97 -16.73
C LEU A 185 5.89 -10.17 -16.77
N LYS A 186 5.38 -11.35 -17.16
CA LYS A 186 6.17 -12.59 -17.30
C LYS A 186 7.23 -12.46 -18.40
N ASN A 187 6.84 -11.97 -19.57
CA ASN A 187 7.74 -11.73 -20.70
C ASN A 187 8.85 -10.73 -20.33
N THR A 188 8.49 -9.62 -19.68
CA THR A 188 9.46 -8.63 -19.21
C THR A 188 10.47 -9.26 -18.24
N LEU A 189 10.00 -10.04 -17.27
CA LEU A 189 10.83 -10.73 -16.28
C LEU A 189 11.83 -11.72 -16.91
N GLN A 190 11.43 -12.42 -17.97
CA GLN A 190 12.30 -13.38 -18.68
C GLN A 190 13.41 -12.68 -19.48
N ASN A 191 13.21 -11.43 -19.90
CA ASN A 191 14.10 -10.68 -20.78
C ASN A 191 15.11 -9.77 -20.05
N PHE A 192 15.25 -9.89 -18.72
CA PHE A 192 16.30 -9.17 -17.99
C PHE A 192 17.72 -9.61 -18.33
N LYS A 193 17.86 -10.79 -18.95
CA LYS A 193 19.15 -11.38 -19.28
C LYS A 193 20.00 -10.43 -20.12
N ASN A 194 21.27 -10.33 -19.76
CA ASN A 194 22.32 -9.61 -20.48
C ASN A 194 22.21 -8.08 -20.50
N LYS A 195 21.19 -7.47 -19.89
CA LYS A 195 21.11 -6.00 -19.72
C LYS A 195 22.36 -5.51 -19.00
N LYS A 196 23.02 -4.49 -19.54
CA LYS A 196 24.29 -3.96 -19.02
C LYS A 196 24.02 -2.82 -18.05
N ILE A 197 24.27 -3.05 -16.77
CA ILE A 197 23.97 -2.07 -15.71
C ILE A 197 25.27 -1.66 -15.02
N HIS A 198 25.43 -0.37 -14.73
CA HIS A 198 26.51 0.14 -13.92
C HIS A 198 25.97 0.76 -12.63
N VAL A 199 26.20 0.09 -11.50
CA VAL A 199 25.86 0.61 -10.18
C VAL A 199 27.04 1.44 -9.67
N VAL A 200 26.76 2.63 -9.16
CA VAL A 200 27.72 3.46 -8.44
C VAL A 200 27.11 3.81 -7.10
N GLY A 201 27.81 3.54 -6.00
CA GLY A 201 27.32 3.98 -4.71
C GLY A 201 28.06 3.45 -3.51
N ASP A 202 27.53 3.82 -2.34
CA ASP A 202 28.16 3.53 -1.05
C ASP A 202 27.94 2.05 -0.69
N THR A 203 29.02 1.29 -0.50
CA THR A 203 28.92 -0.05 0.07
C THR A 203 28.86 0.03 1.58
N ILE A 204 27.95 -0.74 2.18
CA ILE A 204 27.83 -0.91 3.63
C ILE A 204 28.04 -2.39 3.93
N VAL A 205 28.82 -2.70 4.97
CA VAL A 205 28.82 -4.04 5.57
C VAL A 205 27.88 -3.99 6.77
N ASP A 206 26.76 -4.68 6.68
CA ASP A 206 25.83 -4.85 7.79
C ASP A 206 26.28 -6.07 8.60
N SER A 207 26.71 -5.86 9.84
CA SER A 207 27.14 -6.91 10.75
C SER A 207 26.07 -7.20 11.79
N LEU A 208 25.86 -8.49 12.08
CA LEU A 208 25.08 -8.97 13.21
C LEU A 208 26.05 -9.66 14.17
N THR A 209 26.29 -9.07 15.33
CA THR A 209 27.08 -9.69 16.40
C THR A 209 26.12 -10.32 17.39
N GLU A 210 26.08 -11.65 17.44
CA GLU A 210 25.23 -12.38 18.37
C GLU A 210 25.94 -12.55 19.71
N CYS A 211 25.22 -12.23 20.78
CA CYS A 211 25.69 -12.30 22.13
C CYS A 211 24.66 -12.96 23.05
N SER A 212 25.12 -13.49 24.19
CA SER A 212 24.25 -13.93 25.29
C SER A 212 24.32 -12.95 26.47
N MET A 213 23.21 -12.75 27.18
CA MET A 213 23.16 -11.87 28.35
C MET A 213 23.94 -12.50 29.51
N LEU A 214 24.95 -11.79 30.02
CA LEU A 214 25.65 -12.21 31.25
C LEU A 214 25.07 -11.54 32.50
N GLY A 215 24.47 -10.34 32.34
CA GLY A 215 23.95 -9.51 33.43
C GLY A 215 24.54 -8.10 33.39
N GLY A 216 24.12 -7.24 34.31
CA GLY A 216 24.57 -5.85 34.42
C GLY A 216 24.05 -5.24 35.72
N GLN A 217 24.61 -4.09 36.14
CA GLN A 217 24.26 -3.34 37.36
C GLN A 217 24.93 -3.77 38.69
N SER A 218 25.99 -4.59 38.69
CA SER A 218 26.74 -4.90 39.93
C SER A 218 27.95 -3.99 40.19
N LYS A 219 28.63 -3.50 39.14
CA LYS A 219 29.79 -2.60 39.23
C LYS A 219 29.61 -1.27 38.51
N THR A 220 28.90 -1.27 37.40
CA THR A 220 28.52 -0.10 36.60
C THR A 220 27.09 -0.33 36.07
N PRO A 221 26.32 0.73 35.76
CA PRO A 221 24.96 0.60 35.22
C PRO A 221 24.97 0.20 33.74
N THR A 222 25.90 -0.66 33.33
CA THR A 222 26.11 -1.12 31.96
C THR A 222 25.78 -2.60 31.87
N MET A 223 25.21 -3.01 30.74
CA MET A 223 24.96 -4.42 30.44
C MET A 223 26.26 -5.09 29.97
N SER A 224 26.52 -6.28 30.50
CA SER A 224 27.59 -7.16 30.03
C SER A 224 26.99 -8.29 29.22
N VAL A 225 27.55 -8.51 28.04
CA VAL A 225 27.13 -9.56 27.12
C VAL A 225 28.36 -10.40 26.73
N LYS A 226 28.17 -11.69 26.52
CA LYS A 226 29.20 -12.60 26.01
C LYS A 226 29.06 -12.68 24.50
N TYR A 227 30.15 -12.44 23.77
CA TYR A 227 30.23 -12.66 22.33
C TYR A 227 30.06 -14.14 22.00
N GLU A 228 29.18 -14.46 21.06
CA GLU A 228 28.99 -15.83 20.54
C GLU A 228 29.50 -15.94 19.11
N ASN A 229 28.99 -15.11 18.19
CA ASN A 229 29.43 -15.09 16.81
C ASN A 229 29.24 -13.71 16.15
N LYS A 230 29.67 -13.60 14.89
CA LYS A 230 29.43 -12.45 14.04
C LYS A 230 29.15 -12.91 12.62
N ILE A 231 28.10 -12.37 12.02
CA ILE A 231 27.70 -12.61 10.63
C ILE A 231 27.72 -11.28 9.88
N ASP A 232 28.43 -11.25 8.76
CA ASP A 232 28.57 -10.06 7.92
C ASP A 232 27.79 -10.23 6.61
N PHE A 233 27.10 -9.16 6.21
CA PHE A 233 26.36 -9.07 4.95
C PHE A 233 26.83 -7.85 4.15
N VAL A 234 26.94 -8.01 2.82
CA VAL A 234 27.11 -6.86 1.93
C VAL A 234 25.75 -6.20 1.70
N GLY A 235 25.63 -4.96 2.15
CA GLY A 235 24.48 -4.07 1.97
C GLY A 235 24.83 -2.82 1.16
N GLY A 236 23.97 -1.81 1.26
CA GLY A 236 24.13 -0.56 0.51
C GLY A 236 24.00 -0.76 -1.01
N ALA A 237 24.81 -0.03 -1.78
CA ALA A 237 24.86 -0.20 -3.23
C ALA A 237 25.32 -1.62 -3.66
N GLY A 238 26.01 -2.35 -2.76
CA GLY A 238 26.43 -3.73 -3.01
C GLY A 238 25.26 -4.70 -3.13
N ILE A 239 24.21 -4.57 -2.30
CA ILE A 239 23.04 -5.45 -2.41
C ILE A 239 22.21 -5.14 -3.66
N VAL A 240 22.10 -3.86 -4.05
CA VAL A 240 21.50 -3.45 -5.34
C VAL A 240 22.20 -4.15 -6.51
N ALA A 241 23.54 -4.15 -6.53
CA ALA A 241 24.32 -4.83 -7.56
C ALA A 241 24.07 -6.35 -7.57
N LYS A 242 23.98 -6.97 -6.39
CA LYS A 242 23.68 -8.40 -6.25
C LYS A 242 22.27 -8.76 -6.73
N HIS A 243 21.25 -7.94 -6.44
CA HIS A 243 19.89 -8.14 -6.96
C HIS A 243 19.86 -8.10 -8.49
N LEU A 244 20.50 -7.10 -9.10
CA LEU A 244 20.56 -6.97 -10.56
C LEU A 244 21.25 -8.17 -11.21
N ALA A 245 22.37 -8.63 -10.64
CA ALA A 245 23.08 -9.80 -11.15
C ALA A 245 22.28 -11.09 -10.97
N SER A 246 21.58 -11.24 -9.83
CA SER A 246 20.68 -12.37 -9.56
C SER A 246 19.50 -12.40 -10.55
N ALA A 247 18.98 -11.23 -10.91
CA ALA A 247 17.95 -11.04 -11.93
C ALA A 247 18.41 -11.37 -13.36
N GLY A 248 19.72 -11.57 -13.60
CA GLY A 248 20.29 -11.97 -14.88
C GLY A 248 21.02 -10.87 -15.66
N ALA A 249 21.16 -9.67 -15.08
CA ALA A 249 21.87 -8.57 -15.71
C ALA A 249 23.40 -8.73 -15.63
N ASN A 250 24.10 -8.11 -16.58
CA ASN A 250 25.56 -7.96 -16.56
C ASN A 250 25.92 -6.68 -15.80
N VAL A 251 26.36 -6.82 -14.55
CA VAL A 251 26.52 -5.70 -13.63
C VAL A 251 27.97 -5.31 -13.47
N ASN A 252 28.28 -4.05 -13.72
CA ASN A 252 29.48 -3.42 -13.20
C ASN A 252 29.12 -2.65 -11.94
N PHE A 253 29.96 -2.71 -10.90
CA PHE A 253 29.72 -2.02 -9.65
C PHE A 253 30.94 -1.17 -9.29
N THR A 254 30.78 0.15 -9.13
CA THR A 254 31.83 1.04 -8.65
C THR A 254 31.49 1.55 -7.25
N THR A 255 32.42 1.39 -6.32
CA THR A 255 32.26 1.79 -4.92
C THR A 255 33.57 2.26 -4.32
N VAL A 256 33.49 2.93 -3.17
CA VAL A 256 34.64 3.34 -2.36
C VAL A 256 34.71 2.45 -1.12
N LEU A 257 35.88 1.84 -0.90
CA LEU A 257 36.15 0.98 0.27
C LEU A 257 37.46 1.38 0.92
N GLY A 258 37.59 1.11 2.22
CA GLY A 258 38.82 1.30 2.98
C GLY A 258 39.92 0.33 2.58
N ASP A 259 41.06 0.39 3.28
CA ASP A 259 42.14 -0.61 3.17
C ASP A 259 42.13 -1.53 4.39
N ASP A 260 41.06 -2.33 4.52
CA ASP A 260 40.80 -3.16 5.70
C ASP A 260 40.28 -4.56 5.33
N GLU A 261 40.07 -5.40 6.36
CA GLU A 261 39.54 -6.76 6.21
C GLU A 261 38.11 -6.76 5.67
N LEU A 262 37.30 -5.74 6.01
CA LEU A 262 35.93 -5.63 5.51
C LEU A 262 35.91 -5.39 3.99
N ARG A 263 36.87 -4.64 3.42
CA ARG A 263 37.03 -4.58 1.97
C ARG A 263 37.26 -5.98 1.39
N LYS A 264 38.15 -6.77 1.98
CA LYS A 264 38.45 -8.12 1.48
C LYS A 264 37.20 -9.00 1.53
N PHE A 265 36.43 -8.91 2.62
CA PHE A 265 35.12 -9.56 2.73
C PHE A 265 34.17 -9.14 1.60
N VAL A 266 33.98 -7.84 1.37
CA VAL A 266 33.11 -7.32 0.30
C VAL A 266 33.52 -7.83 -1.07
N VAL A 267 34.81 -7.77 -1.41
CA VAL A 267 35.33 -8.25 -2.71
C VAL A 267 35.08 -9.76 -2.87
N ASN A 268 35.35 -10.55 -1.82
CA ASN A 268 35.14 -11.99 -1.83
C ASN A 268 33.65 -12.37 -1.94
N ASP A 269 32.77 -11.71 -1.20
CA ASP A 269 31.33 -11.94 -1.28
C ASP A 269 30.80 -11.62 -2.69
N ILE A 270 31.19 -10.47 -3.24
CA ILE A 270 30.73 -10.05 -4.57
C ILE A 270 31.31 -10.95 -5.67
N SER A 271 32.53 -11.46 -5.53
CA SER A 271 33.12 -12.40 -6.51
C SER A 271 32.38 -13.73 -6.66
N LYS A 272 31.54 -14.10 -5.68
CA LYS A 272 30.64 -15.27 -5.77
C LYS A 272 29.43 -15.01 -6.67
N THR A 273 29.25 -13.79 -7.13
CA THR A 273 28.15 -13.35 -8.00
C THR A 273 28.69 -12.96 -9.39
N LYS A 274 27.79 -12.66 -10.33
CA LYS A 274 28.15 -12.20 -11.69
C LYS A 274 28.51 -10.70 -11.77
N VAL A 275 28.74 -10.04 -10.64
CA VAL A 275 29.04 -8.62 -10.57
C VAL A 275 30.53 -8.38 -10.80
N ASN A 276 30.87 -7.52 -11.76
CA ASN A 276 32.22 -7.00 -11.95
C ASN A 276 32.45 -5.79 -11.03
N ILE A 277 33.17 -6.00 -9.93
CA ILE A 277 33.44 -4.95 -8.93
C ILE A 277 34.67 -4.10 -9.28
N ASN A 278 34.51 -2.79 -9.20
CA ASN A 278 35.52 -1.77 -9.42
C ASN A 278 35.70 -0.97 -8.11
N VAL A 279 36.63 -1.41 -7.28
CA VAL A 279 36.89 -0.79 -5.97
C VAL A 279 37.83 0.41 -6.13
N VAL A 280 37.34 1.60 -5.77
CA VAL A 280 38.20 2.77 -5.57
C VAL A 280 38.62 2.82 -4.11
N LYS A 281 39.87 2.43 -3.83
CA LYS A 281 40.40 2.39 -2.47
C LYS A 281 40.60 3.81 -1.92
N ASP A 282 40.17 4.03 -0.68
CA ASP A 282 40.44 5.23 0.09
C ASP A 282 41.06 4.86 1.44
N ILE A 283 42.38 5.08 1.57
CA ILE A 283 43.14 4.77 2.80
C ILE A 283 42.78 5.69 3.97
N SER A 284 42.08 6.80 3.73
CA SER A 284 41.71 7.77 4.76
C SER A 284 40.42 7.46 5.49
N ARG A 285 39.68 6.42 5.05
CA ARG A 285 38.42 6.00 5.67
C ARG A 285 38.34 4.48 5.87
N PRO A 286 37.63 4.01 6.90
CA PRO A 286 37.26 2.60 6.98
C PRO A 286 36.20 2.25 5.94
N THR A 287 36.13 0.98 5.56
CA THR A 287 34.95 0.41 4.92
C THR A 287 33.75 0.56 5.86
N THR A 288 32.67 1.18 5.38
CA THR A 288 31.49 1.48 6.20
C THR A 288 30.91 0.19 6.78
N ASN A 289 30.86 0.12 8.11
CA ASN A 289 30.30 -1.01 8.84
C ASN A 289 29.19 -0.54 9.79
N LYS A 290 28.06 -1.24 9.75
CA LYS A 290 26.92 -1.01 10.63
C LYS A 290 26.68 -2.29 11.42
N ASN A 291 27.14 -2.33 12.67
CA ASN A 291 27.12 -3.54 13.48
C ASN A 291 25.99 -3.49 14.52
N ALA A 292 24.98 -4.33 14.37
CA ALA A 292 23.95 -4.53 15.38
C ALA A 292 24.37 -5.65 16.34
N ILE A 293 24.35 -5.37 17.64
CA ILE A 293 24.57 -6.35 18.71
C ILE A 293 23.22 -6.95 19.09
N LEU A 294 23.09 -8.27 18.98
CA LEU A 294 21.85 -9.00 19.28
C LEU A 294 22.01 -9.84 20.54
N VAL A 295 20.96 -9.90 21.35
CA VAL A 295 20.82 -10.82 22.49
C VAL A 295 19.44 -11.44 22.43
N ASP A 296 19.36 -12.77 22.35
CA ASP A 296 18.08 -13.50 22.24
C ASP A 296 17.14 -12.91 21.15
N ASN A 297 17.70 -12.63 19.96
CA ASN A 297 17.04 -11.96 18.81
C ASN A 297 16.61 -10.50 19.02
N TYR A 298 16.93 -9.89 20.17
CA TYR A 298 16.71 -8.47 20.43
C TYR A 298 17.93 -7.62 20.05
N ARG A 299 17.74 -6.57 19.24
CA ARG A 299 18.81 -5.62 18.86
C ARG A 299 19.11 -4.66 20.03
N LEU A 300 20.19 -4.93 20.75
CA LEU A 300 20.57 -4.22 21.97
C LEU A 300 21.22 -2.86 21.70
N LEU A 301 22.19 -2.82 20.78
CA LEU A 301 22.99 -1.65 20.46
C LEU A 301 23.40 -1.71 18.98
N LYS A 302 23.58 -0.55 18.36
CA LYS A 302 24.20 -0.45 17.04
C LYS A 302 25.50 0.36 17.13
N ILE A 303 26.58 -0.19 16.60
CA ILE A 303 27.90 0.43 16.53
C ILE A 303 28.24 0.62 15.05
N ASP A 304 28.37 1.89 14.63
CA ASP A 304 28.68 2.25 13.25
C ASP A 304 30.15 2.68 13.16
N THR A 305 30.94 1.99 12.32
CA THR A 305 32.32 2.35 11.99
C THR A 305 32.33 2.90 10.56
N LEU A 306 32.41 4.22 10.42
CA LEU A 306 32.20 4.89 9.14
C LEU A 306 32.90 6.25 9.05
N GLU A 307 33.07 6.74 7.83
CA GLU A 307 33.48 8.12 7.53
C GLU A 307 32.49 8.71 6.52
N ASN A 308 31.98 9.90 6.81
CA ASN A 308 30.96 10.56 6.01
C ASN A 308 31.48 11.80 5.27
N ASN A 309 32.74 12.17 5.49
CA ASN A 309 33.38 13.25 4.76
C ASN A 309 33.37 12.95 3.26
N SER A 310 33.21 14.01 2.47
CA SER A 310 33.25 13.94 1.00
C SER A 310 34.53 13.23 0.54
N ILE A 311 34.41 12.42 -0.51
CA ILE A 311 35.57 11.84 -1.17
C ILE A 311 36.48 12.93 -1.75
N ASN A 312 37.79 12.69 -1.79
CA ASN A 312 38.72 13.62 -2.39
C ASN A 312 38.63 13.65 -3.93
N GLU A 313 39.22 14.68 -4.54
CA GLU A 313 39.16 14.90 -6.00
C GLU A 313 39.75 13.76 -6.82
N LYS A 314 40.80 13.09 -6.31
CA LYS A 314 41.44 11.95 -6.99
C LYS A 314 40.49 10.74 -7.06
N ILE A 315 39.77 10.46 -5.98
CA ILE A 315 38.75 9.40 -5.92
C ILE A 315 37.58 9.76 -6.83
N LEU A 316 37.09 11.00 -6.76
CA LEU A 316 36.02 11.49 -7.63
C LEU A 316 36.38 11.32 -9.11
N ALA A 317 37.58 11.74 -9.51
CA ALA A 317 38.07 11.60 -10.88
C ALA A 317 38.13 10.14 -11.36
N ARG A 318 38.51 9.20 -10.48
CA ARG A 318 38.49 7.76 -10.78
C ARG A 318 37.08 7.25 -11.01
N ILE A 319 36.12 7.64 -10.17
CA ILE A 319 34.71 7.24 -10.33
C ILE A 319 34.16 7.80 -11.65
N ILE A 320 34.42 9.08 -11.95
CA ILE A 320 34.03 9.72 -13.23
C ILE A 320 34.62 8.94 -14.42
N ASN A 321 35.89 8.54 -14.34
CA ASN A 321 36.53 7.78 -15.41
C ASN A 321 35.87 6.40 -15.59
N ASN A 322 35.51 5.72 -14.50
CA ASN A 322 34.79 4.45 -14.56
C ASN A 322 33.41 4.62 -15.23
N ILE A 323 32.65 5.64 -14.84
CA ILE A 323 31.33 5.92 -15.45
C ILE A 323 31.44 6.18 -16.95
N LYS A 324 32.49 6.89 -17.41
CA LYS A 324 32.72 7.17 -18.84
C LYS A 324 33.11 5.94 -19.64
N ASN A 325 33.94 5.06 -19.08
CA ASN A 325 34.56 3.96 -19.81
C ASN A 325 33.72 2.68 -19.81
N ILE A 326 32.88 2.48 -18.79
CA ILE A 326 32.03 1.30 -18.67
C ILE A 326 30.79 1.48 -19.56
N LYS A 327 30.64 0.62 -20.56
CA LYS A 327 29.45 0.60 -21.43
C LYS A 327 28.26 0.00 -20.66
N ALA A 328 27.24 0.81 -20.42
CA ALA A 328 26.00 0.41 -19.76
C ALA A 328 24.77 0.98 -20.48
N GLU A 329 23.65 0.27 -20.37
CA GLU A 329 22.32 0.72 -20.77
C GLU A 329 21.70 1.59 -19.68
N ALA A 330 22.04 1.33 -18.41
CA ALA A 330 21.68 2.17 -17.27
C ALA A 330 22.82 2.38 -16.28
N VAL A 331 22.83 3.56 -15.65
CA VAL A 331 23.67 3.88 -14.50
C VAL A 331 22.77 4.17 -13.29
N ILE A 332 23.00 3.45 -12.21
CA ILE A 332 22.25 3.57 -10.95
C ILE A 332 23.13 4.23 -9.90
N PHE A 333 22.69 5.36 -9.37
CA PHE A 333 23.29 6.00 -8.21
C PHE A 333 22.54 5.59 -6.95
N SER A 334 23.21 4.85 -6.08
CA SER A 334 22.67 4.34 -4.83
C SER A 334 23.36 5.01 -3.65
N ASP A 335 22.70 6.03 -3.11
CA ASP A 335 23.27 7.01 -2.18
C ASP A 335 22.82 6.74 -0.74
N PHE A 336 23.80 6.49 0.14
CA PHE A 336 23.61 6.32 1.57
C PHE A 336 24.30 7.42 2.39
N ARG A 337 24.77 8.49 1.71
CA ARG A 337 25.44 9.67 2.28
C ARG A 337 26.73 9.35 3.04
N HIS A 338 27.53 8.42 2.52
CA HIS A 338 28.86 8.07 3.06
C HIS A 338 30.04 8.67 2.25
N GLY A 339 29.75 9.71 1.44
CA GLY A 339 30.75 10.62 0.90
C GLY A 339 30.86 10.65 -0.63
N ILE A 340 30.38 9.61 -1.34
CA ILE A 340 30.40 9.58 -2.81
C ILE A 340 29.47 10.66 -3.37
N PHE A 341 28.26 10.77 -2.83
CA PHE A 341 27.23 11.68 -3.30
C PHE A 341 27.00 12.83 -2.32
N ASN A 342 27.14 14.05 -2.83
CA ASN A 342 26.79 15.30 -2.17
C ASN A 342 26.57 16.39 -3.24
N SER A 343 26.16 17.58 -2.81
CA SER A 343 25.89 18.72 -3.70
C SER A 343 27.07 19.08 -4.61
N ASN A 344 28.31 18.79 -4.21
CA ASN A 344 29.51 19.10 -4.98
C ASN A 344 29.91 17.97 -5.95
N THR A 345 29.57 16.71 -5.67
CA THR A 345 29.99 15.56 -6.50
C THR A 345 28.93 15.12 -7.50
N ILE A 346 27.64 15.19 -7.14
CA ILE A 346 26.53 14.65 -7.94
C ILE A 346 26.48 15.26 -9.33
N LYS A 347 26.76 16.57 -9.46
CA LYS A 347 26.80 17.25 -10.76
C LYS A 347 27.82 16.59 -11.70
N TYR A 348 29.07 16.47 -11.28
CA TYR A 348 30.14 15.91 -12.11
C TYR A 348 29.92 14.43 -12.43
N LEU A 349 29.41 13.66 -11.46
CA LEU A 349 29.05 12.26 -11.66
C LEU A 349 27.93 12.13 -12.69
N SER A 350 26.86 12.93 -12.57
CA SER A 350 25.72 12.90 -13.49
C SER A 350 26.09 13.35 -14.90
N GLU A 351 26.94 14.37 -15.04
CA GLU A 351 27.45 14.87 -16.34
C GLU A 351 28.39 13.88 -17.04
N SER A 352 28.98 12.94 -16.29
CA SER A 352 29.84 11.90 -16.85
C SER A 352 29.06 10.74 -17.50
N ILE A 353 27.75 10.63 -17.23
CA ILE A 353 26.88 9.64 -17.84
C ILE A 353 26.53 10.06 -19.27
N SER A 354 26.68 9.14 -20.22
CA SER A 354 26.33 9.39 -21.62
C SER A 354 24.83 9.71 -21.80
N LYS A 355 24.48 10.60 -22.74
CA LYS A 355 23.10 11.12 -22.91
C LYS A 355 22.03 10.05 -23.16
N ASN A 356 22.40 8.91 -23.76
CA ASN A 356 21.49 7.83 -24.12
C ASN A 356 21.39 6.74 -23.05
N VAL A 357 22.10 6.89 -21.93
CA VAL A 357 22.11 5.92 -20.83
C VAL A 357 21.02 6.29 -19.83
N PHE A 358 20.23 5.30 -19.43
CA PHE A 358 19.14 5.49 -18.47
C PHE A 358 19.70 5.76 -17.08
N LYS A 359 19.31 6.88 -16.47
CA LYS A 359 19.84 7.32 -15.17
C LYS A 359 18.85 7.03 -14.06
N VAL A 360 19.31 6.33 -13.03
CA VAL A 360 18.48 5.98 -11.86
C VAL A 360 19.14 6.50 -10.59
N ALA A 361 18.34 7.03 -9.66
CA ALA A 361 18.83 7.44 -8.36
C ALA A 361 17.91 7.01 -7.22
N ASP A 362 18.53 6.52 -6.14
CA ASP A 362 17.91 6.36 -4.83
C ASP A 362 18.82 7.01 -3.79
N SER A 363 18.27 7.83 -2.90
CA SER A 363 19.02 8.61 -1.91
C SER A 363 18.35 8.48 -0.56
N GLN A 364 19.01 7.77 0.35
CA GLN A 364 18.41 7.39 1.62
C GLN A 364 18.49 8.49 2.69
N VAL A 365 17.44 8.59 3.50
CA VAL A 365 17.41 9.38 4.75
C VAL A 365 17.40 8.43 5.96
N ALA A 366 18.59 8.04 6.40
CA ALA A 366 18.81 7.16 7.54
C ALA A 366 19.37 7.95 8.75
N SER A 367 20.61 7.68 9.18
CA SER A 367 21.33 8.46 10.19
C SER A 367 21.81 9.82 9.69
N ARG A 368 21.82 10.01 8.37
CA ARG A 368 22.14 11.26 7.69
C ARG A 368 21.03 11.64 6.72
N TRP A 369 21.04 12.90 6.36
CA TRP A 369 20.05 13.50 5.49
C TRP A 369 20.52 13.48 4.03
N GLY A 370 19.99 12.52 3.28
CA GLY A 370 20.04 12.52 1.82
C GLY A 370 19.01 13.46 1.21
N ASN A 371 19.30 14.01 0.03
CA ASN A 371 18.39 14.86 -0.73
C ASN A 371 18.27 14.31 -2.16
N ILE A 372 17.13 13.68 -2.45
CA ILE A 372 16.86 13.11 -3.77
C ILE A 372 16.75 14.20 -4.86
N LEU A 373 16.49 15.47 -4.49
CA LEU A 373 16.44 16.59 -5.42
C LEU A 373 17.82 17.03 -5.93
N ASP A 374 18.91 16.51 -5.37
CA ASP A 374 20.25 16.68 -5.93
C ASP A 374 20.37 15.96 -7.29
N PHE A 375 19.60 14.88 -7.50
CA PHE A 375 19.61 14.03 -8.70
C PHE A 375 18.66 14.57 -9.78
N LYS A 376 19.00 15.73 -10.34
CA LYS A 376 18.16 16.42 -11.33
C LYS A 376 18.15 15.73 -12.69
N ARG A 377 16.96 15.62 -13.31
CA ARG A 377 16.74 15.08 -14.67
C ARG A 377 17.18 13.61 -14.82
N PHE A 378 16.96 12.82 -13.77
CA PHE A 378 17.12 11.37 -13.80
C PHE A 378 15.89 10.71 -14.44
N ASP A 379 16.07 9.55 -15.05
CA ASP A 379 14.99 8.85 -15.74
C ASP A 379 14.08 8.09 -14.76
N LEU A 380 14.63 7.64 -13.63
CA LEU A 380 13.88 7.05 -12.52
C LEU A 380 14.45 7.52 -11.17
N ILE A 381 13.56 7.91 -10.26
CA ILE A 381 13.89 8.08 -8.83
C ILE A 381 12.93 7.27 -7.98
N THR A 382 13.40 6.72 -6.86
CA THR A 382 12.61 5.82 -6.00
C THR A 382 12.49 6.23 -4.54
N PRO A 383 12.20 7.49 -4.20
CA PRO A 383 12.20 7.96 -2.82
C PRO A 383 11.09 7.32 -1.97
N ASN A 384 11.31 7.18 -0.67
CA ASN A 384 10.24 6.97 0.31
C ASN A 384 9.63 8.29 0.80
N GLU A 385 8.55 8.20 1.59
CA GLU A 385 7.88 9.38 2.12
C GLU A 385 8.80 10.27 2.97
N LYS A 386 9.63 9.67 3.83
CA LYS A 386 10.55 10.39 4.70
C LYS A 386 11.59 11.18 3.87
N GLU A 387 12.15 10.55 2.86
CA GLU A 387 13.10 11.13 1.91
C GLU A 387 12.49 12.29 1.13
N ALA A 388 11.26 12.11 0.63
CA ALA A 388 10.57 13.14 -0.14
C ALA A 388 10.21 14.36 0.72
N ARG A 389 9.66 14.14 1.93
CA ARG A 389 9.34 15.20 2.89
C ARG A 389 10.57 16.00 3.28
N PHE A 390 11.66 15.29 3.60
CA PHE A 390 12.93 15.92 3.92
C PHE A 390 13.44 16.77 2.74
N SER A 391 13.49 16.20 1.54
CA SER A 391 14.02 16.87 0.35
C SER A 391 13.20 18.10 -0.04
N LEU A 392 11.89 18.09 0.20
CA LEU A 392 10.98 19.20 -0.10
C LEU A 392 10.85 20.22 1.02
N GLY A 393 11.27 19.88 2.26
CA GLY A 393 10.96 20.66 3.45
C GLY A 393 9.45 20.70 3.75
N ASP A 394 8.75 19.58 3.55
CA ASP A 394 7.28 19.50 3.55
C ASP A 394 6.77 18.54 4.64
N GLN A 395 5.95 19.06 5.57
CA GLN A 395 5.44 18.28 6.72
C GLN A 395 4.01 17.77 6.49
N ASP A 396 3.16 18.54 5.82
CA ASP A 396 1.70 18.36 5.90
C ASP A 396 1.06 17.92 4.58
N THR A 397 1.76 18.06 3.46
CA THR A 397 1.14 17.79 2.15
C THR A 397 0.80 16.30 2.03
N GLY A 398 -0.37 16.01 1.45
CA GLY A 398 -0.76 14.65 1.09
C GLY A 398 0.21 13.99 0.11
N VAL A 399 0.26 12.66 0.09
CA VAL A 399 1.30 11.90 -0.64
C VAL A 399 1.30 12.20 -2.16
N ARG A 400 0.14 12.28 -2.81
CA ARG A 400 0.06 12.56 -4.26
C ARG A 400 0.60 13.95 -4.63
N PRO A 401 0.14 15.06 -4.02
CA PRO A 401 0.74 16.37 -4.30
C PRO A 401 2.22 16.47 -3.89
N LEU A 402 2.64 15.77 -2.83
CA LEU A 402 4.06 15.68 -2.44
C LEU A 402 4.90 15.03 -3.56
N ALA A 403 4.45 13.90 -4.10
CA ALA A 403 5.11 13.23 -5.23
C ALA A 403 5.11 14.11 -6.48
N ALA A 404 4.01 14.83 -6.78
CA ALA A 404 3.93 15.76 -7.90
C ALA A 404 4.95 16.91 -7.78
N LYS A 405 5.05 17.54 -6.60
CA LYS A 405 6.09 18.56 -6.32
C LYS A 405 7.50 17.99 -6.51
N LEU A 406 7.72 16.73 -6.14
CA LEU A 406 9.02 16.09 -6.31
C LEU A 406 9.37 15.87 -7.78
N ILE A 407 8.42 15.43 -8.61
CA ILE A 407 8.61 15.31 -10.07
C ILE A 407 8.95 16.70 -10.65
N GLU A 408 8.21 17.74 -10.28
CA GLU A 408 8.43 19.11 -10.77
C GLU A 408 9.83 19.62 -10.43
N LYS A 409 10.27 19.50 -9.17
CA LYS A 409 11.57 20.00 -8.72
C LYS A 409 12.75 19.16 -9.22
N SER A 410 12.62 17.83 -9.21
CA SER A 410 13.67 16.93 -9.70
C SER A 410 13.76 16.91 -11.22
N LYS A 411 12.65 17.21 -11.91
CA LYS A 411 12.48 17.03 -13.36
C LYS A 411 12.77 15.58 -13.78
N CYS A 412 12.46 14.60 -12.92
CA CYS A 412 12.65 13.19 -13.24
C CYS A 412 11.64 12.73 -14.29
N LYS A 413 11.98 11.71 -15.08
CA LYS A 413 11.02 11.15 -16.05
C LYS A 413 9.99 10.26 -15.39
N ASN A 414 10.41 9.40 -14.47
CA ASN A 414 9.56 8.48 -13.74
C ASN A 414 9.85 8.54 -12.24
N ILE A 415 8.82 8.32 -11.43
CA ILE A 415 8.93 8.21 -9.99
C ILE A 415 8.23 6.94 -9.51
N ILE A 416 8.87 6.23 -8.58
CA ILE A 416 8.23 5.20 -7.76
C ILE A 416 8.40 5.61 -6.30
N PHE A 417 7.33 6.11 -5.72
CA PHE A 417 7.28 6.64 -4.36
C PHE A 417 6.92 5.52 -3.38
N LYS A 418 7.88 5.14 -2.53
CA LYS A 418 7.75 4.03 -1.58
C LYS A 418 6.96 4.48 -0.33
N MET A 419 5.92 3.72 0.05
CA MET A 419 5.05 4.03 1.20
C MET A 419 5.07 2.94 2.30
N GLY A 420 6.07 2.06 2.28
CA GLY A 420 6.22 0.96 3.25
C GLY A 420 5.09 -0.06 3.11
N GLU A 421 4.45 -0.43 4.22
CA GLU A 421 3.33 -1.40 4.23
C GLU A 421 2.14 -0.98 3.36
N ARG A 422 1.96 0.34 3.11
CA ARG A 422 0.93 0.87 2.21
C ARG A 422 1.23 0.62 0.72
N GLY A 423 2.40 0.04 0.41
CA GLY A 423 2.86 -0.25 -0.94
C GLY A 423 3.58 0.94 -1.58
N LEU A 424 3.17 1.34 -2.78
CA LEU A 424 3.83 2.40 -3.54
C LEU A 424 2.86 3.24 -4.37
N LEU A 425 3.34 4.41 -4.79
CA LEU A 425 2.68 5.31 -5.73
C LEU A 425 3.63 5.58 -6.90
N ALA A 426 3.21 5.39 -8.14
CA ALA A 426 4.08 5.56 -9.29
C ALA A 426 3.45 6.45 -10.37
N SER A 427 4.30 7.16 -11.11
CA SER A 427 3.89 8.02 -12.22
C SER A 427 5.04 8.34 -13.17
N SER A 428 4.68 8.81 -14.36
CA SER A 428 5.60 9.30 -15.40
C SER A 428 5.30 10.75 -15.74
N SER A 429 6.35 11.57 -15.83
CA SER A 429 6.31 13.01 -16.11
C SER A 429 5.66 13.37 -17.45
N ASN A 430 5.68 12.47 -18.44
CA ASN A 430 5.09 12.70 -19.76
C ASN A 430 3.55 12.88 -19.71
N LYS A 431 2.92 12.67 -18.55
CA LYS A 431 1.47 12.83 -18.33
C LYS A 431 1.16 13.78 -17.16
N LEU A 432 1.96 14.80 -16.88
CA LEU A 432 1.76 15.70 -15.71
C LEU A 432 0.54 16.62 -15.77
N SER A 433 -0.24 16.64 -16.86
CA SER A 433 -1.37 17.57 -17.00
C SER A 433 -2.53 17.31 -16.04
N ASN A 434 -2.62 16.13 -15.42
CA ASN A 434 -3.61 15.80 -14.38
C ASN A 434 -2.98 15.01 -13.22
N LEU A 435 -3.33 15.37 -11.98
CA LEU A 435 -3.01 14.61 -10.75
C LEU A 435 -3.56 13.17 -10.74
N ASP A 436 -4.39 12.82 -11.74
CA ASP A 436 -4.96 11.49 -11.96
C ASP A 436 -3.97 10.48 -12.58
N ASN A 437 -2.78 10.92 -12.99
CA ASN A 437 -1.77 10.03 -13.62
C ASN A 437 -0.86 9.31 -12.61
N PHE A 438 -1.25 9.28 -11.33
CA PHE A 438 -0.65 8.42 -10.34
C PHE A 438 -1.47 7.15 -10.18
N PHE A 439 -0.81 6.01 -10.23
CA PHE A 439 -1.40 4.74 -9.79
C PHE A 439 -0.74 4.29 -8.49
N SER A 440 -1.53 3.65 -7.63
CA SER A 440 -1.09 3.16 -6.32
C SER A 440 -1.24 1.65 -6.25
N LEU A 441 -0.17 0.95 -5.89
CA LEU A 441 -0.17 -0.48 -5.64
C LEU A 441 -0.04 -0.74 -4.14
N GLU A 442 -0.85 -1.65 -3.62
CA GLU A 442 -0.71 -2.15 -2.25
C GLU A 442 0.45 -3.14 -2.16
N SER A 443 1.00 -3.37 -0.96
CA SER A 443 2.12 -4.30 -0.77
C SER A 443 1.76 -5.73 -1.21
N PHE A 444 2.68 -6.38 -1.92
CA PHE A 444 2.58 -7.80 -2.29
C PHE A 444 3.02 -8.77 -1.18
N THR A 445 3.48 -8.26 -0.04
CA THR A 445 3.95 -9.06 1.09
C THR A 445 2.80 -9.79 1.79
N ASP A 446 2.97 -11.09 2.01
CA ASP A 446 2.08 -11.94 2.79
C ASP A 446 2.53 -11.99 4.25
N ASN A 447 3.81 -12.32 4.49
CA ASN A 447 4.41 -12.47 5.81
C ASN A 447 5.76 -11.74 5.89
N ALA A 448 5.78 -10.51 6.41
CA ALA A 448 7.02 -9.77 6.57
C ALA A 448 7.91 -10.40 7.65
N ILE A 449 9.13 -10.80 7.27
CA ILE A 449 10.18 -11.31 8.16
C ILE A 449 11.22 -10.23 8.43
N ASP A 450 11.83 -9.68 7.37
CA ASP A 450 12.82 -8.61 7.46
C ASP A 450 12.63 -7.60 6.32
N PRO A 451 12.20 -6.35 6.58
CA PRO A 451 11.97 -5.36 5.53
C PRO A 451 13.27 -4.72 5.02
N VAL A 452 14.42 -4.98 5.63
CA VAL A 452 15.72 -4.45 5.19
C VAL A 452 16.04 -4.97 3.78
N GLY A 453 16.53 -4.09 2.90
CA GLY A 453 16.85 -4.45 1.51
C GLY A 453 15.66 -4.45 0.53
N SER A 454 14.41 -4.42 1.01
CA SER A 454 13.23 -4.43 0.14
C SER A 454 13.16 -3.26 -0.85
N GLY A 455 13.64 -2.08 -0.44
CA GLY A 455 13.78 -0.91 -1.32
C GLY A 455 14.85 -1.09 -2.40
N ASP A 456 15.91 -1.82 -2.10
CA ASP A 456 17.02 -2.11 -3.01
C ASP A 456 16.59 -3.13 -4.07
N ALA A 457 15.82 -4.16 -3.67
CA ALA A 457 15.17 -5.10 -4.59
C ALA A 457 14.17 -4.40 -5.51
N LEU A 458 13.36 -3.49 -4.96
CA LEU A 458 12.43 -2.65 -5.75
C LEU A 458 13.17 -1.84 -6.80
N LEU A 459 14.24 -1.13 -6.40
CA LEU A 459 15.06 -0.31 -7.29
C LEU A 459 15.65 -1.15 -8.44
N ALA A 460 16.21 -2.32 -8.12
CA ALA A 460 16.82 -3.22 -9.09
C ALA A 460 15.80 -3.71 -10.13
N TYR A 461 14.69 -4.30 -9.69
CA TYR A 461 13.68 -4.86 -10.59
C TYR A 461 12.92 -3.79 -11.36
N SER A 462 12.65 -2.63 -10.76
CA SER A 462 12.03 -1.50 -11.46
C SER A 462 12.93 -0.98 -12.59
N THR A 463 14.24 -0.91 -12.35
CA THR A 463 15.21 -0.46 -13.35
C THR A 463 15.27 -1.42 -14.54
N LEU A 464 15.36 -2.72 -14.31
CA LEU A 464 15.40 -3.70 -15.40
C LEU A 464 14.07 -3.73 -16.18
N SER A 465 12.95 -3.64 -15.46
CA SER A 465 11.62 -3.65 -16.06
C SER A 465 11.37 -2.47 -16.98
N ILE A 466 11.79 -1.25 -16.58
CA ILE A 466 11.58 -0.07 -17.42
C ILE A 466 12.55 -0.03 -18.61
N LEU A 467 13.76 -0.57 -18.47
CA LEU A 467 14.70 -0.73 -19.57
C LEU A 467 14.21 -1.73 -20.62
N GLU A 468 13.49 -2.76 -20.20
CA GLU A 468 12.95 -3.78 -21.10
C GLU A 468 11.63 -3.34 -21.74
N SER A 469 10.68 -2.88 -20.93
CA SER A 469 9.31 -2.62 -21.40
C SER A 469 9.02 -1.17 -21.75
N GLY A 470 9.83 -0.21 -21.28
CA GLY A 470 9.50 1.21 -21.34
C GLY A 470 8.31 1.64 -20.46
N SER A 471 7.71 0.73 -19.69
CA SER A 471 6.49 0.96 -18.92
C SER A 471 6.75 1.13 -17.43
N ILE A 472 6.37 2.30 -16.89
CA ILE A 472 6.40 2.54 -15.45
C ILE A 472 5.42 1.63 -14.68
N VAL A 473 4.34 1.17 -15.34
CA VAL A 473 3.35 0.27 -14.74
C VAL A 473 3.99 -1.10 -14.49
N ILE A 474 4.64 -1.67 -15.50
CA ILE A 474 5.37 -2.95 -15.38
C ILE A 474 6.48 -2.81 -14.34
N ALA A 475 7.25 -1.72 -14.39
CA ALA A 475 8.32 -1.47 -13.44
C ALA A 475 7.85 -1.39 -11.99
N ALA A 476 6.75 -0.68 -11.73
CA ALA A 476 6.19 -0.59 -10.39
C ALA A 476 5.63 -1.92 -9.89
N ILE A 477 4.98 -2.71 -10.75
CA ILE A 477 4.42 -4.02 -10.36
C ILE A 477 5.55 -5.00 -10.05
N LEU A 478 6.49 -5.22 -10.98
CA LEU A 478 7.60 -6.15 -10.78
C LEU A 478 8.53 -5.70 -9.64
N GLY A 479 8.76 -4.39 -9.51
CA GLY A 479 9.49 -3.81 -8.38
C GLY A 479 8.80 -4.07 -7.03
N ALA A 480 7.48 -3.92 -6.95
CA ALA A 480 6.72 -4.21 -5.73
C ALA A 480 6.70 -5.70 -5.38
N ILE A 481 6.63 -6.58 -6.38
CA ILE A 481 6.70 -8.03 -6.19
C ILE A 481 8.10 -8.43 -5.68
N ALA A 482 9.16 -7.90 -6.27
CA ALA A 482 10.53 -8.16 -5.82
C ALA A 482 10.76 -7.66 -4.37
N ALA A 483 10.26 -6.47 -4.04
CA ALA A 483 10.29 -5.96 -2.67
C ALA A 483 9.57 -6.90 -1.69
N ALA A 484 8.43 -7.45 -2.09
CA ALA A 484 7.68 -8.40 -1.28
C ALA A 484 8.43 -9.72 -1.07
N CYS A 485 9.09 -10.24 -2.11
CA CYS A 485 9.94 -11.43 -2.02
C CYS A 485 11.12 -11.23 -1.06
N GLU A 486 11.75 -10.04 -1.08
CA GLU A 486 12.84 -9.71 -0.15
C GLU A 486 12.34 -9.62 1.29
N CYS A 487 11.22 -8.92 1.51
CA CYS A 487 10.59 -8.79 2.84
C CYS A 487 10.25 -10.13 3.51
N GLU A 488 10.07 -11.20 2.71
CA GLU A 488 9.67 -12.54 3.16
C GLU A 488 10.86 -13.45 3.45
N LYS A 489 12.09 -12.93 3.36
CA LYS A 489 13.33 -13.65 3.64
C LYS A 489 14.07 -12.95 4.80
N TYR A 490 14.95 -13.69 5.47
CA TYR A 490 15.81 -13.14 6.51
C TYR A 490 17.15 -12.72 5.92
N GLY A 491 17.54 -11.46 6.13
CA GLY A 491 18.79 -10.90 5.64
C GLY A 491 18.78 -10.54 4.14
N ASN A 492 19.93 -10.05 3.66
CA ASN A 492 20.08 -9.48 2.31
C ASN A 492 20.31 -10.58 1.24
N ILE A 493 19.32 -11.44 1.00
CA ILE A 493 19.40 -12.55 0.04
C ILE A 493 18.89 -12.10 -1.33
N PRO A 494 19.73 -12.06 -2.39
CA PRO A 494 19.31 -11.50 -3.67
C PRO A 494 18.11 -12.20 -4.33
N VAL A 495 16.99 -11.49 -4.48
CA VAL A 495 15.79 -11.95 -5.23
C VAL A 495 16.12 -12.42 -6.65
N THR A 496 15.70 -13.63 -6.99
CA THR A 496 15.84 -14.24 -8.32
C THR A 496 14.58 -14.05 -9.18
N PRO A 497 14.67 -14.17 -10.52
CA PRO A 497 13.49 -14.12 -11.38
C PRO A 497 12.48 -15.22 -11.05
N GLU A 498 12.94 -16.39 -10.59
CA GLU A 498 12.06 -17.48 -10.16
C GLU A 498 11.24 -17.09 -8.93
N ASP A 499 11.83 -16.41 -7.95
CA ASP A 499 11.10 -15.91 -6.77
C ASP A 499 9.95 -14.99 -7.18
N VAL A 500 10.22 -14.06 -8.09
CA VAL A 500 9.23 -13.10 -8.62
C VAL A 500 8.17 -13.83 -9.45
N PHE A 501 8.57 -14.81 -10.27
CA PHE A 501 7.66 -15.60 -11.08
C PHE A 501 6.68 -16.42 -10.22
N LEU A 502 7.17 -17.11 -9.19
CA LEU A 502 6.34 -17.86 -8.25
C LEU A 502 5.33 -16.96 -7.52
N LYS A 503 5.78 -15.77 -7.12
CA LYS A 503 4.90 -14.78 -6.49
C LYS A 503 3.85 -14.25 -7.47
N LEU A 504 4.23 -13.99 -8.71
CA LEU A 504 3.31 -13.58 -9.78
C LEU A 504 2.27 -14.66 -10.08
N LYS A 505 2.67 -15.93 -10.14
CA LYS A 505 1.76 -17.08 -10.29
C LYS A 505 0.76 -17.15 -9.14
N LYS A 506 1.22 -16.98 -7.89
CA LYS A 506 0.33 -16.91 -6.73
C LYS A 506 -0.68 -15.75 -6.83
N ILE A 507 -0.26 -14.61 -7.37
CA ILE A 507 -1.15 -13.46 -7.61
C ILE A 507 -2.22 -13.83 -8.66
N GLU A 508 -1.81 -14.46 -9.76
CA GLU A 508 -2.68 -14.94 -10.84
C GLU A 508 -3.69 -15.99 -10.35
N ASP A 509 -3.25 -16.97 -9.55
CA ASP A 509 -4.12 -17.98 -8.94
C ASP A 509 -5.20 -17.33 -8.05
N ASN A 510 -4.83 -16.32 -7.26
CA ASN A 510 -5.78 -15.58 -6.41
C ASN A 510 -6.78 -14.73 -7.21
N ILE A 511 -6.36 -14.23 -8.37
CA ILE A 511 -7.25 -13.53 -9.30
C ILE A 511 -8.27 -14.50 -9.87
N ASN A 512 -7.81 -15.63 -10.40
CA ASN A 512 -8.66 -16.62 -11.06
C ASN A 512 -9.65 -17.28 -10.09
N PHE A 513 -9.24 -17.55 -8.84
CA PHE A 513 -10.10 -18.18 -7.81
C PHE A 513 -11.28 -17.29 -7.37
N LYS A 514 -11.21 -15.96 -7.57
CA LYS A 514 -12.34 -15.05 -7.31
C LYS A 514 -13.38 -15.03 -8.44
N HIS A 515 -13.04 -15.54 -9.62
CA HIS A 515 -13.90 -15.51 -10.81
C HIS A 515 -14.64 -16.84 -11.08
N THR A 516 -14.38 -17.88 -10.27
CA THR A 516 -15.14 -19.14 -10.20
C THR A 516 -16.02 -19.16 -8.98
#